data_AF-A0A962XG03-F1
#
_entry.id   AF-A0A962XG03-F1
#
_cell.length_a   1.000
_cell.length_b   1.000
_cell.length_c   1.000
_cell.angle_alpha   90.00
_cell.angle_beta   90.00
_cell.angle_gamma   90.00
#
_symmetry.space_group_name_H-M   'P 1'
#
loop_
_entity.id
_entity.type
_entity.pdbx_description
1 polymer ?
#
loop_
_entity_poly.entity_id
_entity_poly.type
_entity_poly.pdbx_seq_one_letter_code
_entity_poly.pdbx_strand_id
1 'polypeptide(L)'
;EKKSKEVEIKIIARLRKHKDNPAFVALGERLEKLRERHEQGLLHSIDFLKQLLELAREVVEAEHEVEPEDEQAKAKAALTELFTEVKGQDTPVIVERIVTDIDEIVRMVRFPGWQNTNAGEREVQKALRKVIYVKYKIKDQDLFDKAYGYIKQYY
;
A
#
# COMPACT_ATOMS: atom_id res chain seq x y z
N GLU A 1 -6.27 6.22 25.20
CA GLU A 1 -7.09 7.11 24.35
C GLU A 1 -6.37 7.62 23.09
N LYS A 2 -5.14 8.16 23.15
CA LYS A 2 -4.45 8.71 21.96
C LYS A 2 -4.35 7.74 20.76
N LYS A 3 -4.03 6.46 21.01
CA LYS A 3 -3.91 5.44 19.95
C LYS A 3 -5.23 5.13 19.23
N SER A 4 -6.36 5.08 19.95
CA SER A 4 -7.67 4.83 19.33
C SER A 4 -8.05 5.99 18.39
N LYS A 5 -7.81 7.24 18.81
CA LYS A 5 -8.06 8.43 17.99
C LYS A 5 -7.21 8.45 16.72
N GLU A 6 -5.94 8.05 16.80
CA GLU A 6 -5.06 7.97 15.62
C GLU A 6 -5.55 6.93 14.60
N VAL A 7 -6.02 5.77 15.06
CA VAL A 7 -6.57 4.73 14.19
C VAL A 7 -7.87 5.21 13.55
N GLU A 8 -8.75 5.83 14.33
CA GLU A 8 -10.01 6.39 13.85
C GLU A 8 -9.80 7.45 12.76
N ILE A 9 -8.87 8.40 12.96
CA ILE A 9 -8.53 9.42 11.96
C ILE A 9 -8.06 8.76 10.65
N LYS A 10 -7.24 7.70 10.74
CA LYS A 10 -6.76 6.96 9.56
C LYS A 10 -7.89 6.25 8.82
N ILE A 11 -8.82 5.62 9.54
CA ILE A 11 -10.00 4.97 8.94
C ILE A 11 -10.86 6.02 8.22
N ILE A 12 -11.16 7.15 8.87
CA ILE A 12 -11.96 8.23 8.26
C ILE A 12 -11.30 8.76 6.98
N ALA A 13 -9.98 8.98 7.01
CA ALA A 13 -9.24 9.45 5.84
C ALA A 13 -9.34 8.47 4.66
N ARG A 14 -9.29 7.16 4.93
CA ARG A 14 -9.45 6.09 3.92
C ARG A 14 -10.86 6.01 3.36
N LEU A 15 -11.87 5.98 4.23
CA LEU A 15 -13.28 5.96 3.84
C LEU A 15 -13.66 7.14 2.94
N ARG A 16 -13.12 8.33 3.22
CA ARG A 16 -13.35 9.54 2.40
C ARG A 16 -12.80 9.42 0.98
N LYS A 17 -11.73 8.66 0.76
CA LYS A 17 -11.16 8.46 -0.59
C LYS A 17 -12.10 7.64 -1.50
N HIS A 18 -12.95 6.81 -0.92
CA HIS A 18 -13.86 5.92 -1.64
C HIS A 18 -15.34 6.22 -1.31
N LYS A 19 -15.66 7.47 -0.99
CA LYS A 19 -16.99 7.92 -0.52
C LYS A 19 -18.16 7.57 -1.45
N ASP A 20 -17.88 7.37 -2.74
CA ASP A 20 -18.89 7.07 -3.77
C ASP A 20 -19.08 5.55 -3.96
N ASN A 21 -18.31 4.72 -3.24
CA ASN A 21 -18.42 3.26 -3.27
C ASN A 21 -19.37 2.75 -2.16
N PRO A 22 -20.44 1.99 -2.50
CA PRO A 22 -21.40 1.48 -1.52
C PRO A 22 -20.79 0.67 -0.37
N ALA A 23 -19.72 -0.10 -0.62
CA ALA A 23 -19.04 -0.87 0.42
C ALA A 23 -18.37 0.02 1.47
N PHE A 24 -17.79 1.14 1.04
CA PHE A 24 -17.12 2.11 1.92
C PHE A 24 -18.13 2.99 2.67
N VAL A 25 -19.28 3.29 2.06
CA VAL A 25 -20.39 3.94 2.76
C VAL A 25 -20.87 3.08 3.93
N ALA A 26 -21.07 1.78 3.71
CA ALA A 26 -21.48 0.86 4.77
C ALA A 26 -20.44 0.74 5.90
N LEU A 27 -19.15 0.70 5.57
CA LEU A 27 -18.05 0.72 6.55
C LEU A 27 -18.01 2.03 7.35
N GLY A 28 -18.33 3.17 6.72
CA GLY A 28 -18.47 4.46 7.38
C GLY A 28 -19.65 4.53 8.34
N GLU A 29 -20.82 4.01 7.96
CA GLU A 29 -21.96 3.91 8.88
C GLU A 29 -21.66 3.02 10.09
N ARG A 30 -20.90 1.94 9.89
CA ARG A 30 -20.46 1.05 10.98
C ARG A 30 -19.49 1.76 11.93
N LEU A 31 -18.58 2.60 11.41
CA LEU A 31 -17.70 3.45 12.23
C LEU A 31 -18.50 4.39 13.13
N GLU A 32 -19.51 5.06 12.57
CA GLU A 32 -20.31 6.04 13.31
C GLU A 32 -21.10 5.38 14.45
N LYS A 33 -21.77 4.25 14.17
CA LYS A 33 -22.46 3.45 15.20
C LYS A 33 -21.52 2.98 16.31
N LEU A 34 -20.28 2.64 15.95
CA LEU A 34 -19.26 2.22 16.92
C LEU A 34 -18.84 3.39 17.83
N ARG A 35 -18.72 4.60 17.27
CA ARG A 35 -18.43 5.83 18.03
C ARG A 35 -19.55 6.21 18.96
N GLU A 36 -20.79 6.27 18.46
CA GLU A 36 -21.97 6.64 19.26
C GLU A 36 -22.11 5.75 20.50
N ARG A 37 -21.92 4.42 20.33
CA ARG A 37 -21.98 3.48 21.46
C ARG A 37 -20.88 3.71 22.49
N HIS A 38 -19.68 4.09 22.05
CA HIS A 38 -18.58 4.41 22.95
C HIS A 38 -18.81 5.75 23.66
N GLU A 39 -19.31 6.77 22.96
CA GLU A 39 -19.64 8.09 23.52
C GLU A 39 -20.79 8.02 24.53
N GLN A 40 -21.77 7.13 24.31
CA GLN A 40 -22.87 6.85 25.24
C GLN A 40 -22.44 5.98 26.44
N GLY A 41 -21.19 5.52 26.50
CA GLY A 41 -20.70 4.63 27.56
C GLY A 41 -21.25 3.19 27.47
N LEU A 42 -21.93 2.83 26.38
CA LEU A 42 -22.46 1.48 26.12
C LEU A 42 -21.37 0.50 25.64
N LEU A 43 -20.13 0.99 25.47
CA LEU A 43 -18.99 0.20 25.03
C LEU A 43 -17.73 0.61 25.80
N HIS A 44 -17.11 -0.36 26.47
CA HIS A 44 -15.85 -0.13 27.18
C HIS A 44 -14.70 0.14 26.20
N SER A 45 -13.74 0.97 26.61
CA SER A 45 -12.67 1.46 25.73
C SER A 45 -11.79 0.35 25.13
N ILE A 46 -11.66 -0.80 25.80
CA ILE A 46 -10.93 -1.97 25.28
C ILE A 46 -11.71 -2.62 24.12
N ASP A 47 -13.02 -2.78 24.27
CA ASP A 47 -13.87 -3.41 23.26
C ASP A 47 -14.14 -2.47 22.08
N PHE A 48 -14.15 -1.16 22.33
CA PHE A 48 -14.10 -0.13 21.29
C PHE A 48 -12.82 -0.25 20.45
N LEU A 49 -11.65 -0.35 21.10
CA LEU A 49 -10.38 -0.48 20.38
C LEU A 49 -10.32 -1.75 19.54
N LYS A 50 -10.81 -2.89 20.04
CA LYS A 50 -10.85 -4.15 19.27
C LYS A 50 -11.70 -4.03 18.02
N GLN A 51 -12.93 -3.53 18.14
CA GLN A 51 -13.83 -3.34 17.01
C GLN A 51 -13.30 -2.29 16.02
N LEU A 52 -12.61 -1.26 16.51
CA LEU A 52 -11.97 -0.26 15.66
C LEU A 52 -10.83 -0.85 14.82
N LEU A 53 -10.03 -1.76 15.40
CA LEU A 53 -8.97 -2.47 14.69
C LEU A 53 -9.51 -3.47 13.67
N GLU A 54 -10.61 -4.15 13.98
CA GLU A 54 -11.34 -5.02 13.05
C GLU A 54 -11.87 -4.24 11.86
N LEU A 55 -12.54 -3.11 12.11
CA LEU A 55 -13.02 -2.22 11.05
C LEU A 55 -11.87 -1.65 10.20
N ALA A 56 -10.72 -1.34 10.81
CA ALA A 56 -9.54 -0.90 10.06
C ALA A 56 -9.07 -1.97 9.06
N ARG A 57 -9.15 -3.24 9.42
CA ARG A 57 -8.80 -4.36 8.55
C ARG A 57 -9.81 -4.50 7.41
N GLU A 58 -11.11 -4.45 7.70
CA GLU A 58 -12.16 -4.53 6.67
C GLU A 58 -12.06 -3.41 5.64
N VAL A 59 -11.69 -2.19 6.07
CA VAL A 59 -11.45 -1.07 5.15
C VAL A 59 -10.25 -1.35 4.25
N VAL A 60 -9.15 -1.92 4.77
CA VAL A 60 -8.00 -2.29 3.95
C VAL A 60 -8.35 -3.38 2.94
N GLU A 61 -9.13 -4.39 3.36
CA GLU A 61 -9.59 -5.46 2.47
C GLU A 61 -10.50 -4.91 1.37
N ALA A 62 -11.43 -4.02 1.72
CA ALA A 62 -12.27 -3.34 0.73
C ALA A 62 -11.46 -2.45 -0.22
N GLU A 63 -10.40 -1.77 0.26
CA GLU A 63 -9.46 -1.00 -0.58
C GLU A 63 -8.78 -1.91 -1.61
N HIS A 64 -8.33 -3.09 -1.19
CA HIS A 64 -7.71 -4.05 -2.10
C HIS A 64 -8.65 -4.54 -3.22
N GLU A 65 -9.95 -4.66 -2.94
CA GLU A 65 -10.95 -5.12 -3.92
C GLU A 65 -11.41 -4.01 -4.90
N VAL A 66 -11.21 -2.72 -4.57
CA VAL A 66 -11.71 -1.59 -5.37
C VAL A 66 -10.62 -0.67 -5.90
N GLU A 67 -9.39 -0.74 -5.36
CA GLU A 67 -8.23 -0.09 -5.95
C GLU A 67 -7.98 -0.73 -7.32
N PRO A 68 -8.05 0.04 -8.42
CA PRO A 68 -8.11 -0.53 -9.75
C PRO A 68 -6.78 -1.20 -10.13
N GLU A 69 -6.90 -2.36 -10.78
CA GLU A 69 -5.83 -3.00 -11.56
C GLU A 69 -5.11 -2.02 -12.51
N ASP A 70 -5.70 -0.86 -12.85
CA ASP A 70 -5.19 0.10 -13.84
C ASP A 70 -3.96 0.90 -13.38
N GLU A 71 -3.86 1.34 -12.11
CA GLU A 71 -2.62 1.98 -11.63
C GLU A 71 -1.51 0.95 -11.40
N GLN A 72 -1.87 -0.26 -10.99
CA GLN A 72 -0.94 -1.38 -10.83
C GLN A 72 -0.44 -1.91 -12.17
N ALA A 73 -1.32 -2.02 -13.17
CA ALA A 73 -0.97 -2.40 -14.54
C ALA A 73 -0.10 -1.33 -15.19
N LYS A 74 -0.38 -0.04 -14.96
CA LYS A 74 0.50 1.07 -15.38
C LYS A 74 1.86 0.99 -14.70
N ALA A 75 1.90 0.73 -13.40
CA ALA A 75 3.15 0.60 -12.66
C ALA A 75 3.97 -0.62 -13.13
N LYS A 76 3.31 -1.76 -13.35
CA LYS A 76 3.92 -2.98 -13.87
C LYS A 76 4.43 -2.80 -15.30
N ALA A 77 3.61 -2.20 -16.17
CA ALA A 77 3.99 -1.91 -17.55
C ALA A 77 5.19 -0.94 -17.65
N ALA A 78 5.21 0.11 -16.83
CA ALA A 78 6.32 1.05 -16.78
C ALA A 78 7.62 0.39 -16.27
N LEU A 79 7.54 -0.48 -15.27
CA LEU A 79 8.69 -1.27 -14.82
C LEU A 79 9.17 -2.22 -15.93
N THR A 80 8.25 -2.87 -16.65
CA THR A 80 8.59 -3.72 -17.81
C THR A 80 9.31 -2.94 -18.90
N GLU A 81 8.85 -1.74 -19.23
CA GLU A 81 9.51 -0.87 -20.22
C GLU A 81 10.93 -0.49 -19.77
N LEU A 82 11.08 -0.01 -18.53
CA LEU A 82 12.38 0.38 -17.94
C LEU A 82 13.40 -0.76 -17.97
N PHE A 83 13.01 -1.96 -17.54
CA PHE A 83 13.91 -3.11 -17.47
C PHE A 83 14.17 -3.72 -18.85
N THR A 84 13.34 -3.47 -19.85
CA THR A 84 13.59 -3.86 -21.24
C THR A 84 14.66 -2.97 -21.88
N GLU A 85 14.67 -1.67 -21.56
CA GLU A 85 15.61 -0.68 -22.11
C GLU A 85 17.05 -0.87 -21.58
N VAL A 86 17.20 -1.16 -20.29
CA VAL A 86 18.52 -1.20 -19.61
C VAL A 86 19.34 -2.47 -19.91
N LYS A 87 18.71 -3.53 -20.41
CA LYS A 87 19.28 -4.89 -20.40
C LYS A 87 19.57 -5.50 -21.76
N GLY A 88 19.71 -4.67 -22.81
CA GLY A 88 20.04 -5.06 -24.19
C GLY A 88 20.41 -6.54 -24.38
N GLN A 89 19.44 -7.31 -24.90
CA GLN A 89 19.51 -8.75 -25.22
C GLN A 89 19.31 -9.80 -24.09
N ASP A 90 18.85 -9.46 -22.88
CA ASP A 90 18.37 -10.49 -21.95
C ASP A 90 16.91 -10.93 -22.25
N THR A 91 16.69 -12.25 -22.26
CA THR A 91 15.43 -12.93 -22.59
C THR A 91 14.22 -12.28 -21.89
N PRO A 92 13.11 -11.92 -22.59
CA PRO A 92 11.92 -11.27 -22.02
C PRO A 92 11.40 -11.88 -20.71
N VAL A 93 11.60 -13.19 -20.54
CA VAL A 93 11.28 -13.98 -19.35
C VAL A 93 11.98 -13.47 -18.07
N ILE A 94 13.21 -12.97 -18.16
CA ILE A 94 13.95 -12.45 -16.98
C ILE A 94 13.38 -11.10 -16.54
N VAL A 95 13.01 -10.24 -17.49
CA VAL A 95 12.40 -8.94 -17.21
C VAL A 95 11.07 -9.11 -16.47
N GLU A 96 10.20 -9.99 -16.98
CA GLU A 96 8.90 -10.27 -16.36
C GLU A 96 9.03 -10.78 -14.91
N ARG A 97 10.03 -11.64 -14.65
CA ARG A 97 10.33 -12.16 -13.31
C ARG A 97 10.83 -11.06 -12.36
N ILE A 98 11.70 -10.17 -12.83
CA ILE A 98 12.20 -9.05 -12.03
C ILE A 98 11.05 -8.12 -11.65
N VAL A 99 10.23 -7.74 -12.63
CA VAL A 99 9.10 -6.82 -12.42
C VAL A 99 8.08 -7.43 -11.45
N THR A 100 7.78 -8.72 -11.59
CA THR A 100 6.85 -9.43 -10.69
C THR A 100 7.40 -9.48 -9.26
N ASP A 101 8.68 -9.80 -9.08
CA ASP A 101 9.30 -9.80 -7.73
C ASP A 101 9.35 -8.41 -7.09
N ILE A 102 9.54 -7.35 -7.88
CA ILE A 102 9.50 -5.97 -7.41
C ILE A 102 8.08 -5.59 -6.98
N ASP A 103 7.07 -5.89 -7.80
CA ASP A 103 5.67 -5.65 -7.48
C ASP A 103 5.26 -6.36 -6.18
N GLU A 104 5.55 -7.66 -6.07
CA GLU A 104 5.25 -8.45 -4.87
C GLU A 104 5.92 -7.89 -3.60
N ILE A 105 7.22 -7.56 -3.65
CA ILE A 105 7.91 -7.07 -2.46
C ILE A 105 7.39 -5.69 -2.04
N VAL A 106 7.13 -4.80 -3.01
CA VAL A 106 6.61 -3.46 -2.74
C VAL A 106 5.22 -3.56 -2.11
N ARG A 107 4.34 -4.44 -2.61
CA ARG A 107 3.03 -4.71 -1.99
C ARG A 107 3.16 -5.18 -0.55
N MET A 108 4.13 -6.05 -0.25
CA MET A 108 4.34 -6.57 1.10
C MET A 108 4.83 -5.50 2.09
N VAL A 109 5.66 -4.54 1.64
CA VAL A 109 6.28 -3.56 2.54
C VAL A 109 5.59 -2.19 2.54
N ARG A 110 4.78 -1.86 1.54
CA ARG A 110 4.09 -0.57 1.45
C ARG A 110 2.97 -0.49 2.49
N PHE A 111 2.76 0.72 3.00
CA PHE A 111 1.63 1.05 3.85
C PHE A 111 1.10 2.44 3.48
N PRO A 112 -0.17 2.78 3.76
CA PRO A 112 -0.70 4.07 3.32
C PRO A 112 0.06 5.27 3.89
N GLY A 113 0.51 6.14 2.99
CA GLY A 113 1.33 7.30 3.30
C GLY A 113 2.82 6.97 3.53
N TRP A 114 3.29 5.78 3.15
CA TRP A 114 4.70 5.40 3.26
C TRP A 114 5.63 6.40 2.57
N GLN A 115 5.20 6.99 1.44
CA GLN A 115 5.97 7.99 0.68
C GLN A 115 6.22 9.29 1.48
N ASN A 116 5.44 9.53 2.54
CA ASN A 116 5.51 10.75 3.36
C ASN A 116 6.32 10.52 4.65
N THR A 117 6.94 9.35 4.81
CA THR A 117 7.68 9.02 6.03
C THR A 117 9.08 8.48 5.70
N ASN A 118 10.10 8.97 6.40
CA ASN A 118 11.47 8.48 6.23
C ASN A 118 11.60 6.98 6.52
N ALA A 119 10.77 6.45 7.45
CA ALA A 119 10.76 5.02 7.75
C ALA A 119 10.17 4.20 6.58
N GLY A 120 9.04 4.63 6.02
CA GLY A 120 8.40 3.95 4.88
C GLY A 120 9.28 3.98 3.63
N GLU A 121 9.82 5.15 3.27
CA GLU A 121 10.75 5.28 2.15
C GLU A 121 11.96 4.35 2.31
N ARG A 122 12.54 4.30 3.52
CA ARG A 122 13.70 3.44 3.79
C ARG A 122 13.39 1.95 3.69
N GLU A 123 12.22 1.51 4.13
CA GLU A 123 11.81 0.11 4.03
C GLU A 123 11.58 -0.30 2.57
N VAL A 124 10.93 0.54 1.77
CA VAL A 124 10.75 0.28 0.33
C VAL A 124 12.08 0.26 -0.42
N GLN A 125 12.99 1.20 -0.13
CA GLN A 125 14.33 1.18 -0.73
C GLN A 125 15.14 -0.07 -0.37
N LYS A 126 15.06 -0.54 0.88
CA LYS A 126 15.74 -1.79 1.31
C LYS A 126 15.16 -3.00 0.57
N ALA A 127 13.84 -3.09 0.48
CA ALA A 127 13.14 -4.16 -0.25
C ALA A 127 13.57 -4.18 -1.72
N LEU A 128 13.55 -3.02 -2.39
CA LEU A 128 13.97 -2.88 -3.78
C LEU A 128 15.44 -3.27 -3.99
N ARG A 129 16.35 -2.86 -3.08
CA ARG A 129 17.78 -3.25 -3.14
C ARG A 129 17.96 -4.76 -3.03
N LYS A 130 17.19 -5.42 -2.15
CA LYS A 130 17.25 -6.87 -1.99
C LYS A 130 16.87 -7.60 -3.28
N VAL A 131 15.89 -7.09 -4.02
CA VAL A 131 15.50 -7.68 -5.31
C VAL A 131 16.54 -7.38 -6.38
N ILE A 132 16.80 -6.09 -6.67
CA ILE A 132 17.64 -5.69 -7.80
C ILE A 132 19.12 -6.11 -7.59
N TYR A 133 19.70 -5.80 -6.43
CA TYR A 133 21.15 -5.94 -6.21
C TYR A 133 21.54 -7.32 -5.69
N VAL A 134 20.67 -7.98 -4.90
CA VAL A 134 21.00 -9.27 -4.26
C VAL A 134 20.45 -10.44 -5.05
N LYS A 135 19.13 -10.46 -5.33
CA LYS A 135 18.49 -11.56 -6.06
C LYS A 135 18.93 -11.59 -7.53
N TYR A 136 18.85 -10.45 -8.22
CA TYR A 136 19.16 -10.36 -9.65
C TYR A 136 20.58 -9.88 -9.96
N LYS A 137 21.35 -9.45 -8.95
CA LYS A 137 22.75 -9.02 -9.08
C LYS A 137 22.95 -7.88 -10.09
N ILE A 138 21.93 -7.06 -10.31
CA ILE A 138 21.99 -5.89 -11.20
C ILE A 138 22.48 -4.72 -10.34
N LYS A 139 23.77 -4.36 -10.45
CA LYS A 139 24.37 -3.27 -9.69
C LYS A 139 24.42 -1.99 -10.50
N ASP A 140 23.24 -1.48 -10.83
CA ASP A 140 23.07 -0.22 -11.57
C ASP A 140 22.28 0.76 -10.71
N GLN A 141 22.93 1.87 -10.37
CA GLN A 141 22.36 2.90 -9.50
C GLN A 141 21.31 3.75 -10.21
N ASP A 142 21.48 4.04 -11.50
CA ASP A 142 20.51 4.81 -12.29
C ASP A 142 19.21 4.02 -12.47
N LEU A 143 19.32 2.71 -12.77
CA LEU A 143 18.17 1.81 -12.82
C LEU A 143 17.45 1.72 -11.46
N PHE A 144 18.20 1.65 -10.37
CA PHE A 144 17.62 1.62 -9.02
C PHE A 144 16.84 2.90 -8.72
N ASP A 145 17.44 4.06 -9.01
CA ASP A 145 16.84 5.37 -8.73
C ASP A 145 15.58 5.58 -9.58
N LYS A 146 15.59 5.17 -10.85
CA LYS A 146 14.41 5.16 -11.72
C LYS A 146 13.32 4.24 -11.19
N ALA A 147 13.64 2.98 -10.90
CA ALA A 147 12.68 2.01 -10.37
C ALA A 147 12.05 2.49 -9.05
N TYR A 148 12.86 3.08 -8.15
CA TYR A 148 12.35 3.66 -6.91
C TYR A 148 11.45 4.87 -7.16
N GLY A 149 11.83 5.76 -8.08
CA GLY A 149 11.01 6.91 -8.49
C GLY A 149 9.63 6.47 -9.00
N TYR A 150 9.59 5.44 -9.83
CA TYR A 150 8.34 4.86 -10.31
C TYR A 150 7.50 4.25 -9.19
N ILE A 151 8.12 3.47 -8.29
CA ILE A 151 7.41 2.90 -7.14
C ILE A 151 6.79 4.01 -6.30
N LYS A 152 7.54 5.10 -6.04
CA LYS A 152 7.04 6.23 -5.27
C LYS A 152 5.89 6.97 -5.94
N GLN A 153 5.85 6.99 -7.27
CA GLN A 153 4.79 7.67 -8.04
C GLN A 153 3.49 6.86 -8.12
N TYR A 154 3.58 5.53 -8.15
CA TYR A 154 2.45 4.67 -8.49
C TYR A 154 2.02 3.65 -7.39
N TYR A 155 2.75 3.52 -6.28
CA TYR A 155 2.42 2.63 -5.14
C TYR A 155 2.31 3.36 -3.83
#